data_AF-A0A1Q3VNU8-F1
#
_entry.id   AF-A0A1Q3VNU8-F1
#
_cell.length_a   1.000
_cell.length_b   1.000
_cell.length_c   1.000
_cell.angle_alpha   90.00
_cell.angle_beta   90.00
_cell.angle_gamma   90.00
#
_symmetry.space_group_name_H-M   'P 1'
#
loop_
_entity.id
_entity.type
_entity.pdbx_description
1 polymer ?
#
loop_
_entity_poly.entity_id
_entity_poly.type
_entity_poly.pdbx_seq_one_letter_code
_entity_poly.pdbx_strand_id
1 'polypeptide(L)'
;MKRHATLQDLSREHHTALKLALDAKRAAQAGEPARVQALAQACAELFPRELEPHFVVEEVDLLPLLAQAGEDALVARTRHEHAQLRALAAQLPGADAALLLRFAELLAEHVRFEERELFEVAQAHFA
;
A
#
# COMPACT_ATOMS: atom_id res chain seq x y z
N MET A 1 23.41 8.70 2.81
CA MET A 1 23.28 7.46 3.61
C MET A 1 22.52 6.43 2.80
N LYS A 2 22.90 5.15 2.88
CA LYS A 2 22.01 4.08 2.38
C LYS A 2 20.94 3.85 3.45
N ARG A 3 19.68 3.66 3.05
CA ARG A 3 18.60 3.36 4.01
C ARG A 3 18.90 2.08 4.79
N HIS A 4 18.33 1.91 5.98
CA HIS A 4 18.38 0.65 6.73
C HIS A 4 17.90 -0.52 5.85
N ALA A 5 18.48 -1.72 5.98
CA ALA A 5 18.23 -2.84 5.07
C ALA A 5 16.73 -3.18 4.96
N THR A 6 16.03 -3.24 6.09
CA THR A 6 14.57 -3.45 6.17
C THR A 6 13.79 -2.43 5.34
N LEU A 7 14.13 -1.14 5.44
CA LEU A 7 13.45 -0.08 4.67
C LEU A 7 13.72 -0.22 3.17
N GLN A 8 14.91 -0.68 2.77
CA GLN A 8 15.22 -0.94 1.36
C GLN A 8 14.39 -2.10 0.79
N ASP A 9 14.20 -3.16 1.56
CA ASP A 9 13.41 -4.31 1.13
C ASP A 9 11.93 -3.94 1.00
N LEU A 10 11.36 -3.24 1.99
CA LEU A 10 10.00 -2.66 1.90
C LEU A 10 9.86 -1.74 0.68
N SER A 11 10.82 -0.84 0.45
CA SER A 11 10.80 0.08 -0.71
C SER A 11 10.84 -0.66 -2.06
N ARG A 12 11.43 -1.86 -2.12
CA ARG A 12 11.46 -2.65 -3.37
C ARG A 12 10.09 -3.24 -3.68
N GLU A 13 9.37 -3.71 -2.66
CA GLU A 13 8.05 -4.30 -2.78
C GLU A 13 7.01 -3.28 -3.31
N HIS A 14 7.17 -2.00 -2.97
CA HIS A 14 6.38 -0.89 -3.50
C HIS A 14 6.34 -0.78 -5.02
N HIS A 15 7.38 -1.22 -5.74
CA HIS A 15 7.40 -1.11 -7.19
C HIS A 15 6.27 -1.92 -7.85
N THR A 16 6.05 -3.15 -7.39
CA THR A 16 4.99 -4.01 -7.90
C THR A 16 3.62 -3.44 -7.57
N ALA A 17 3.43 -2.98 -6.33
CA ALA A 17 2.21 -2.34 -5.87
C ALA A 17 1.81 -1.12 -6.74
N LEU A 18 2.76 -0.22 -6.99
CA LEU A 18 2.54 1.00 -7.79
C LEU A 18 2.21 0.69 -9.25
N LYS A 19 2.88 -0.32 -9.84
CA LYS A 19 2.60 -0.73 -11.21
C LYS A 19 1.16 -1.25 -11.33
N LEU A 20 0.75 -2.12 -10.42
CA LEU A 20 -0.60 -2.66 -10.40
C LEU A 20 -1.65 -1.56 -10.16
N ALA A 21 -1.41 -0.66 -9.20
CA ALA A 21 -2.28 0.49 -8.94
C ALA A 21 -2.45 1.38 -10.20
N LEU A 22 -1.36 1.65 -10.93
CA LEU A 22 -1.42 2.44 -12.16
C LEU A 22 -2.28 1.75 -13.24
N ASP A 23 -2.10 0.45 -13.44
CA ASP A 23 -2.86 -0.30 -14.45
C ASP A 23 -4.34 -0.44 -14.07
N ALA A 24 -4.64 -0.66 -12.79
CA ALA A 24 -6.00 -0.66 -12.24
C ALA A 24 -6.70 0.70 -12.43
N LYS A 25 -6.01 1.80 -12.10
CA LYS A 25 -6.52 3.17 -12.32
C LYS A 25 -6.83 3.42 -13.80
N ARG A 26 -5.93 3.04 -14.71
CA ARG A 26 -6.15 3.19 -16.16
C ARG A 26 -7.35 2.37 -16.64
N ALA A 27 -7.49 1.12 -16.17
CA ALA A 27 -8.62 0.26 -16.51
C ALA A 27 -9.95 0.86 -16.04
N ALA A 28 -10.00 1.33 -14.79
CA ALA A 28 -11.19 1.97 -14.23
C ALA A 28 -11.59 3.24 -14.99
N GLN A 29 -10.62 4.10 -15.35
CA GLN A 29 -10.87 5.32 -16.09
C GLN A 29 -11.30 5.09 -17.55
N ALA A 30 -10.79 4.02 -18.18
CA ALA A 30 -11.24 3.62 -19.52
C ALA A 30 -12.68 3.10 -19.54
N GLY A 31 -13.17 2.57 -18.40
CA GLY A 31 -14.56 2.14 -18.25
C GLY A 31 -14.89 0.83 -18.98
N GLU A 32 -13.88 0.06 -19.40
CA GLU A 32 -14.08 -1.23 -20.09
C GLU A 32 -14.35 -2.36 -19.08
N PRO A 33 -15.56 -2.94 -19.02
CA PRO A 33 -15.94 -3.85 -17.94
C PRO A 33 -15.04 -5.10 -17.83
N ALA A 34 -14.67 -5.69 -18.96
CA ALA A 34 -13.80 -6.87 -18.98
C ALA A 34 -12.40 -6.57 -18.41
N ARG A 35 -11.86 -5.38 -18.72
CA ARG A 35 -10.56 -4.95 -18.21
C ARG A 35 -10.62 -4.59 -16.73
N VAL A 36 -11.70 -3.95 -16.28
CA VAL A 36 -11.94 -3.68 -14.85
C VAL A 36 -11.96 -4.99 -14.07
N GLN A 37 -12.72 -6.00 -14.51
CA GLN A 37 -12.78 -7.30 -13.84
C GLN A 37 -11.42 -8.01 -13.82
N ALA A 38 -10.69 -8.02 -14.94
CA ALA A 38 -9.36 -8.63 -15.01
C ALA A 38 -8.36 -7.98 -14.03
N LEU A 39 -8.36 -6.64 -13.93
CA LEU A 39 -7.47 -5.94 -13.02
C LEU A 39 -7.92 -6.07 -11.56
N ALA A 40 -9.22 -6.08 -11.29
CA ALA A 40 -9.73 -6.30 -9.94
C ALA A 40 -9.35 -7.69 -9.42
N GLN A 41 -9.45 -8.73 -10.26
CA GLN A 41 -9.00 -10.08 -9.93
C GLN A 41 -7.48 -10.12 -9.68
N ALA A 42 -6.68 -9.50 -10.54
CA ALA A 42 -5.23 -9.43 -10.34
C ALA A 42 -4.86 -8.74 -9.03
N CYS A 43 -5.54 -7.65 -8.68
CA CYS A 43 -5.37 -6.98 -7.40
C CYS A 43 -5.78 -7.88 -6.23
N ALA A 44 -6.90 -8.59 -6.33
CA ALA A 44 -7.37 -9.50 -5.28
C ALA A 44 -6.41 -10.69 -5.05
N GLU A 45 -5.72 -11.14 -6.09
CA GLU A 45 -4.71 -12.21 -6.01
C GLU A 45 -3.37 -11.73 -5.47
N LEU A 46 -2.92 -10.53 -5.88
CA LEU A 46 -1.66 -9.95 -5.41
C LEU A 46 -1.74 -9.56 -3.94
N PHE A 47 -2.88 -9.01 -3.51
CA PHE A 47 -3.05 -8.44 -2.18
C PHE A 47 -2.61 -9.40 -1.05
N PRO A 48 -3.18 -10.61 -0.90
CA PRO A 48 -2.78 -11.52 0.18
C PRO A 48 -1.36 -12.10 0.01
N ARG A 49 -0.77 -12.02 -1.19
CA ARG A 49 0.53 -12.61 -1.50
C ARG A 49 1.70 -11.66 -1.27
N GLU A 50 1.49 -10.37 -1.50
CA GLU A 50 2.56 -9.36 -1.44
C GLU A 50 2.20 -8.21 -0.50
N LEU A 51 1.01 -7.60 -0.63
CA LEU A 51 0.64 -6.43 0.17
C LEU A 51 0.35 -6.76 1.64
N GLU A 52 -0.36 -7.85 1.91
CA GLU A 52 -0.65 -8.23 3.30
C GLU A 52 0.62 -8.59 4.09
N PRO A 53 1.55 -9.43 3.58
CA PRO A 53 2.83 -9.65 4.24
C PRO A 53 3.63 -8.36 4.46
N HIS A 54 3.63 -7.46 3.49
CA HIS A 54 4.27 -6.16 3.59
C HIS A 54 3.71 -5.33 4.76
N PHE A 55 2.38 -5.15 4.81
CA PHE A 55 1.72 -4.43 5.90
C PHE A 55 2.00 -5.06 7.26
N VAL A 56 2.05 -6.38 7.35
CA VAL A 56 2.37 -7.08 8.60
C VAL A 56 3.79 -6.76 9.07
N VAL A 57 4.79 -6.74 8.18
CA VAL A 57 6.16 -6.36 8.54
C VAL A 57 6.19 -4.94 9.07
N GLU A 58 5.51 -4.00 8.42
CA GLU A 58 5.45 -2.63 8.90
C GLU A 58 4.75 -2.52 10.26
N GLU A 59 3.59 -3.16 10.41
CA GLU A 59 2.79 -3.12 11.64
C GLU A 59 3.49 -3.74 12.85
N VAL A 60 4.30 -4.77 12.63
CA VAL A 60 4.97 -5.54 13.70
C VAL A 60 6.38 -5.03 13.98
N ASP A 61 7.12 -4.59 12.96
CA ASP A 61 8.53 -4.23 13.12
C ASP A 61 8.78 -2.72 13.05
N LEU A 62 8.12 -2.00 12.13
CA LEU A 62 8.37 -0.59 11.88
C LEU A 62 7.56 0.34 12.80
N LEU A 63 6.23 0.18 12.81
CA LEU A 63 5.32 1.06 13.52
C LEU A 63 5.55 1.09 15.04
N PRO A 64 5.93 -0.02 15.72
CA PRO A 64 6.23 0.05 17.16
C PRO A 64 7.44 0.92 17.49
N LEU A 65 8.46 0.96 16.61
CA LEU A 65 9.64 1.80 16.80
C LEU A 65 9.29 3.28 16.63
N LEU A 66 8.47 3.59 15.61
CA LEU A 66 7.94 4.94 15.40
C LEU A 66 7.06 5.41 16.56
N ALA A 67 6.20 4.53 17.10
CA ALA A 67 5.40 4.86 18.28
C ALA A 67 6.28 5.16 19.50
N GLN A 68 7.35 4.38 19.73
CA GLN A 68 8.31 4.65 20.81
C GLN A 68 9.05 5.98 20.63
N ALA A 69 9.24 6.41 19.38
CA ALA A 69 9.83 7.70 19.04
C ALA A 69 8.84 8.88 19.11
N GLY A 70 7.56 8.63 19.45
CA GLY A 70 6.52 9.66 19.57
C GLY A 70 5.83 10.04 18.26
N GLU A 71 6.01 9.24 17.20
CA GLU A 71 5.45 9.49 15.87
C GLU A 71 4.02 8.94 15.72
N ASP A 72 3.17 9.15 16.73
CA ASP A 72 1.83 8.53 16.84
C ASP A 72 0.92 8.87 15.65
N ALA A 73 1.06 10.07 15.07
CA ALA A 73 0.26 10.49 13.92
C ALA A 73 0.57 9.68 12.66
N LEU A 74 1.85 9.36 12.41
CA LEU A 74 2.26 8.53 11.30
C LEU A 74 1.77 7.10 11.49
N VAL A 75 1.94 6.55 12.69
CA VAL A 75 1.48 5.20 13.05
C VAL A 75 -0.03 5.06 12.89
N ALA A 76 -0.81 6.03 13.37
CA ALA A 76 -2.25 6.03 13.24
C ALA A 76 -2.70 6.11 11.77
N ARG A 77 -2.04 6.93 10.95
CA ARG A 77 -2.32 7.04 9.52
C ARG A 77 -2.04 5.73 8.79
N THR A 78 -0.87 5.14 8.97
CA THR A 78 -0.49 3.87 8.32
C THR A 78 -1.51 2.77 8.64
N ARG A 79 -1.84 2.57 9.92
CA ARG A 79 -2.84 1.56 10.33
C ARG A 79 -4.22 1.82 9.74
N HIS A 80 -4.62 3.08 9.65
CA HIS A 80 -5.90 3.46 9.06
C HIS A 80 -5.95 3.13 7.57
N GLU A 81 -4.93 3.53 6.82
CA GLU A 81 -4.82 3.27 5.38
C GLU A 81 -4.72 1.76 5.10
N HIS A 82 -3.96 0.98 5.90
CA HIS A 82 -3.93 -0.48 5.81
C HIS A 82 -5.32 -1.11 6.00
N ALA A 83 -6.04 -0.69 7.04
CA ALA A 83 -7.40 -1.20 7.30
C ALA A 83 -8.35 -0.88 6.14
N GLN A 84 -8.26 0.31 5.56
CA GLN A 84 -9.04 0.69 4.39
C GLN A 84 -8.67 -0.13 3.14
N LEU A 85 -7.38 -0.34 2.89
CA LEU A 85 -6.88 -1.15 1.78
C LEU A 85 -7.32 -2.60 1.90
N ARG A 86 -7.24 -3.20 3.10
CA ARG A 86 -7.78 -4.55 3.36
C ARG A 86 -9.29 -4.64 3.11
N ALA A 87 -10.04 -3.64 3.57
CA ALA A 87 -11.49 -3.60 3.36
C ALA A 87 -11.88 -3.46 1.89
N LEU A 88 -11.14 -2.66 1.11
CA LEU A 88 -11.35 -2.53 -0.33
C LEU A 88 -10.91 -3.81 -1.07
N ALA A 89 -9.79 -4.40 -0.68
CA ALA A 89 -9.27 -5.62 -1.29
C ALA A 89 -10.25 -6.79 -1.18
N ALA A 90 -10.92 -6.94 -0.03
CA ALA A 90 -11.96 -7.96 0.17
C ALA A 90 -13.16 -7.83 -0.77
N GLN A 91 -13.38 -6.64 -1.34
CA GLN A 91 -14.48 -6.36 -2.27
C GLN A 91 -14.06 -6.44 -3.74
N LEU A 92 -12.76 -6.60 -4.03
CA LEU A 92 -12.23 -6.62 -5.40
C LEU A 92 -12.81 -7.70 -6.32
N PRO A 93 -13.09 -8.95 -5.87
CA PRO A 93 -13.64 -9.99 -6.76
C PRO A 93 -14.98 -9.66 -7.43
N GLY A 94 -15.70 -8.65 -6.92
CA GLY A 94 -16.94 -8.13 -7.51
C GLY A 94 -16.90 -6.63 -7.81
N ALA A 95 -15.70 -6.04 -7.91
CA ALA A 95 -15.53 -4.60 -8.04
C ALA A 95 -16.12 -4.06 -9.35
N ASP A 96 -16.74 -2.89 -9.26
CA ASP A 96 -16.97 -2.03 -10.41
C ASP A 96 -15.76 -1.10 -10.65
N ALA A 97 -15.84 -0.25 -11.68
CA ALA A 97 -14.79 0.70 -12.01
C ALA A 97 -14.53 1.68 -10.84
N ALA A 98 -15.56 2.07 -10.09
CA ALA A 98 -15.43 3.02 -9.00
C ALA A 98 -14.66 2.41 -7.81
N LEU A 99 -14.97 1.16 -7.43
CA LEU A 99 -14.26 0.46 -6.36
C LEU A 99 -12.80 0.19 -6.74
N LEU A 100 -12.56 -0.26 -7.98
CA LEU A 100 -11.20 -0.48 -8.48
C LEU A 100 -10.38 0.81 -8.48
N LEU A 101 -10.98 1.93 -8.90
CA LEU A 101 -10.33 3.23 -8.89
C LEU A 101 -9.96 3.66 -7.46
N ARG A 102 -10.90 3.53 -6.51
CA ARG A 102 -10.66 3.87 -5.11
C ARG A 102 -9.52 3.07 -4.50
N PHE A 103 -9.48 1.75 -4.74
CA PHE A 103 -8.38 0.90 -4.30
C PHE A 103 -7.05 1.35 -4.90
N ALA A 104 -7.02 1.58 -6.21
CA ALA A 104 -5.82 1.98 -6.92
C ALA A 104 -5.27 3.34 -6.46
N GLU A 105 -6.16 4.32 -6.23
CA GLU A 105 -5.76 5.65 -5.77
C GLU A 105 -5.25 5.60 -4.33
N LEU A 106 -5.96 4.92 -3.44
CA LEU A 106 -5.52 4.77 -2.05
C LEU A 106 -4.18 4.06 -1.97
N LEU A 107 -3.97 2.96 -2.71
CA LEU A 107 -2.71 2.23 -2.70
C LEU A 107 -1.55 3.09 -3.21
N ALA A 108 -1.77 3.87 -4.27
CA ALA A 108 -0.74 4.75 -4.81
C ALA A 108 -0.42 5.93 -3.89
N GLU A 109 -1.41 6.48 -3.20
CA GLU A 109 -1.22 7.57 -2.22
C GLU A 109 -0.51 7.07 -0.97
N HIS A 110 -0.91 5.91 -0.46
CA HIS A 110 -0.31 5.24 0.68
C HIS A 110 1.18 4.96 0.46
N VAL A 111 1.56 4.29 -0.64
CA VAL A 111 2.97 4.02 -0.96
C VAL A 111 3.80 5.31 -1.10
N ARG A 112 3.22 6.38 -1.67
CA ARG A 112 3.91 7.66 -1.77
C ARG A 112 4.12 8.32 -0.42
N PHE A 113 3.15 8.20 0.48
CA PHE A 113 3.27 8.67 1.84
C PHE A 113 4.39 7.91 2.57
N GLU A 114 4.43 6.59 2.43
CA GLU A 114 5.44 5.78 3.10
C GLU A 114 6.85 6.14 2.65
N GLU A 115 7.07 6.22 1.34
CA GLU A 115 8.37 6.53 0.76
C GLU A 115 8.89 7.93 1.09
N ARG A 116 7.99 8.91 1.25
CA ARG A 116 8.34 10.34 1.36
C ARG A 116 8.30 10.86 2.79
N GLU A 117 7.53 10.22 3.65
CA GLU A 117 7.26 10.69 5.01
C GLU A 117 7.62 9.60 6.02
N LEU A 118 6.92 8.45 5.98
CA LEU A 118 7.09 7.39 6.99
C LEU A 118 8.53 6.87 7.06
N PHE A 119 9.09 6.46 5.92
CA PHE A 119 10.41 5.85 5.85
C PHE A 119 11.54 6.87 6.06
N GLU A 120 11.34 8.14 5.70
CA GLU A 120 12.32 9.19 5.97
C GLU A 120 12.40 9.50 7.48
N VAL A 121 11.25 9.56 8.16
CA VAL A 121 11.19 9.71 9.62
C VAL A 121 11.77 8.48 10.32
N ALA A 122 11.39 7.27 9.90
CA ALA A 122 11.96 6.04 10.43
C ALA A 122 13.49 5.99 10.27
N GLN A 123 13.99 6.39 9.10
CA GLN A 123 15.43 6.43 8.84
C GLN A 123 16.18 7.40 9.75
N ALA A 124 15.55 8.51 10.16
CA ALA A 124 16.13 9.47 11.09
C ALA A 124 16.20 8.92 12.53
N HIS A 125 15.24 8.07 12.93
CA HIS A 125 15.21 7.41 14.23
C HIS A 125 16.09 6.15 14.31
N PHE A 126 16.43 5.55 13.16
CA PHE A 126 17.33 4.39 13.07
C PHE A 126 18.83 4.74 12.99
N ALA A 127 19.17 6.04 13.10
CA ALA A 127 20.56 6.53 13.12
C ALA A 127 21.11 6.62 14.53
#